data_AF-A0A1C3F8D3-F1
#
_entry.id   AF-A0A1C3F8D3-F1
#
_cell.length_a   1.000
_cell.length_b   1.000
_cell.length_c   1.000
_cell.angle_alpha   90.00
_cell.angle_beta   90.00
_cell.angle_gamma   90.00
#
_symmetry.space_group_name_H-M   'P 1'
#
loop_
_entity.id
_entity.type
_entity.pdbx_description
1 polymer ?
#
loop_
_entity_poly.entity_id
_entity_poly.type
_entity_poly.pdbx_seq_one_letter_code
_entity_poly.pdbx_strand_id
1 'polypeptide(L)'
;MIIDRALSNDRFERDLVPLLTHAEMFQEIGIKVLRINFPQIDVALWWRKMRREVILRVEAQEYDYLPVSGWWIDANGVPLLKGSRQVPHGMGFQCEDGHPHELPKTWFCFQGWREYHDHSGHQNIPWSSIMLEPKFRISGLIQQLNTDLNRSEVNVI
;
A
#
# COMPACT_ATOMS: atom_id res chain seq x y z
N MET A 1 -24.29 2.01 5.02
CA MET A 1 -23.29 3.01 5.45
C MET A 1 -23.26 4.10 4.38
N ILE A 2 -23.40 5.37 4.75
CA ILE A 2 -23.25 6.49 3.80
C ILE A 2 -21.79 6.90 3.88
N ILE A 3 -21.09 6.85 2.75
CA ILE A 3 -19.66 7.18 2.67
C ILE A 3 -19.53 8.64 2.30
N ASP A 4 -18.95 9.44 3.19
CA ASP A 4 -18.62 10.83 2.88
C ASP A 4 -17.30 10.90 2.12
N ARG A 5 -17.42 11.13 0.80
CA ARG A 5 -16.27 11.25 -0.10
C ARG A 5 -15.41 12.47 0.23
N ALA A 6 -16.00 13.58 0.66
CA ALA A 6 -15.26 14.79 1.01
C ALA A 6 -14.41 14.53 2.26
N LEU A 7 -14.99 13.90 3.28
CA LEU A 7 -14.27 13.53 4.50
C LEU A 7 -13.08 12.58 4.24
N SER A 8 -13.28 11.58 3.37
CA SER A 8 -12.20 10.68 2.95
C SER A 8 -11.10 11.41 2.16
N ASN A 9 -11.48 12.36 1.29
CA ASN A 9 -10.53 13.17 0.54
C ASN A 9 -9.70 14.07 1.47
N ASP A 10 -10.35 14.79 2.39
CA ASP A 10 -9.65 15.68 3.34
C ASP A 10 -8.64 14.92 4.19
N ARG A 11 -9.00 13.71 4.63
CA ARG A 11 -8.08 12.84 5.36
C ARG A 11 -6.95 12.32 4.48
N PHE A 12 -7.24 11.91 3.25
CA PHE A 12 -6.23 11.49 2.27
C PHE A 12 -5.21 12.60 2.03
N GLU A 13 -5.66 13.81 1.71
CA GLU A 13 -4.80 14.97 1.47
C GLU A 13 -3.92 15.28 2.69
N ARG A 14 -4.50 15.29 3.89
CA ARG A 14 -3.74 15.51 5.13
C ARG A 14 -2.65 14.44 5.36
N ASP A 15 -2.96 13.18 5.12
CA ASP A 15 -2.03 12.08 5.36
C ASP A 15 -0.91 12.00 4.30
N LEU A 16 -1.11 12.65 3.14
CA LEU A 16 -0.08 12.82 2.11
C LEU A 16 0.87 13.99 2.37
N VAL A 17 0.52 14.95 3.24
CA VAL A 17 1.38 16.11 3.53
C VAL A 17 2.84 15.72 3.80
N PRO A 18 3.16 14.73 4.66
CA PRO A 18 4.55 14.36 4.92
C PRO A 18 5.30 13.88 3.66
N LEU A 19 4.64 13.13 2.77
CA LEU A 19 5.24 12.64 1.51
C LEU A 19 5.58 13.79 0.55
N LEU A 20 4.80 14.87 0.61
CA LEU A 20 4.97 16.04 -0.24
C LEU A 20 5.96 17.05 0.34
N THR A 21 5.87 17.35 1.64
CA THR A 21 6.73 18.36 2.30
C THR A 21 8.14 17.85 2.59
N HIS A 22 8.32 16.53 2.71
CA HIS A 22 9.61 15.90 2.96
C HIS A 22 10.05 14.96 1.83
N ALA A 23 9.63 15.26 0.60
CA ALA A 23 9.86 14.39 -0.57
C ALA A 23 11.32 13.96 -0.74
N GLU A 24 12.29 14.85 -0.49
CA GLU A 24 13.73 14.54 -0.57
C GLU A 24 14.13 13.41 0.40
N MET A 25 13.71 13.50 1.66
CA MET A 25 13.98 12.47 2.68
C MET A 25 13.37 11.11 2.30
N PHE A 26 12.17 11.12 1.72
CA PHE A 26 11.54 9.89 1.22
C PHE A 26 12.30 9.31 0.01
N GLN A 27 12.77 10.15 -0.90
CA GLN A 27 13.56 9.71 -2.05
C GLN A 27 14.90 9.10 -1.62
N GLU A 28 15.58 9.65 -0.62
CA GLU A 28 16.83 9.11 -0.06
C GLU A 28 16.68 7.67 0.46
N ILE A 29 15.51 7.34 1.01
CA ILE A 29 15.20 5.98 1.48
C ILE A 29 14.57 5.08 0.40
N GLY A 30 14.47 5.58 -0.85
CA GLY A 30 14.01 4.82 -2.00
C GLY A 30 12.50 4.88 -2.24
N ILE A 31 11.81 5.93 -1.78
CA ILE A 31 10.37 6.13 -1.95
C ILE A 31 10.13 7.38 -2.81
N LYS A 32 9.48 7.21 -3.97
CA LYS A 32 9.21 8.30 -4.92
C LYS A 32 7.74 8.36 -5.29
N VAL A 33 7.08 9.47 -4.96
CA VAL A 33 5.70 9.71 -5.40
C VAL A 33 5.69 9.92 -6.91
N LEU A 34 4.86 9.15 -7.62
CA LEU A 34 4.71 9.25 -9.08
C LEU A 34 3.47 10.04 -9.48
N ARG A 35 2.36 9.77 -8.80
CA ARG A 35 1.05 10.34 -9.13
C ARG A 35 0.16 10.38 -7.90
N ILE A 36 -0.56 11.48 -7.72
CA ILE A 36 -1.61 11.62 -6.71
C ILE A 36 -2.88 12.03 -7.44
N ASN A 37 -3.93 11.24 -7.29
CA ASN A 37 -5.26 11.57 -7.77
C ASN A 37 -6.28 10.80 -6.93
N PHE A 38 -6.95 11.49 -5.99
CA PHE A 38 -7.90 10.84 -5.09
C PHE A 38 -8.91 9.97 -5.87
N PRO A 39 -9.10 8.69 -5.46
CA PRO A 39 -8.69 8.08 -4.19
C PRO A 39 -7.32 7.38 -4.20
N GLN A 40 -6.49 7.60 -5.22
CA GLN A 40 -5.28 6.82 -5.46
C GLN A 40 -4.00 7.64 -5.33
N ILE A 41 -2.95 6.96 -4.87
CA ILE A 41 -1.57 7.41 -4.99
C ILE A 41 -0.73 6.26 -5.55
N ASP A 42 0.12 6.59 -6.52
CA ASP A 42 1.11 5.67 -7.07
C ASP A 42 2.51 6.10 -6.58
N VAL A 43 3.26 5.15 -6.04
CA VAL A 43 4.58 5.37 -5.46
C VAL A 43 5.55 4.31 -5.97
N ALA A 44 6.71 4.75 -6.47
CA ALA A 44 7.81 3.85 -6.77
C ALA A 44 8.61 3.57 -5.50
N LEU A 45 8.86 2.28 -5.24
CA LEU A 45 9.69 1.79 -4.15
C LEU A 45 10.95 1.12 -4.71
N TRP A 46 12.12 1.48 -4.18
CA TRP A 46 13.38 0.86 -4.57
C TRP A 46 13.53 -0.52 -3.95
N TRP A 47 13.55 -1.54 -4.80
CA TRP A 47 13.75 -2.93 -4.39
C TRP A 47 15.22 -3.33 -4.57
N ARG A 48 15.99 -3.23 -3.49
CA ARG A 48 17.46 -3.40 -3.48
C ARG A 48 17.91 -4.74 -4.05
N LYS A 49 17.23 -5.82 -3.69
CA LYS A 49 17.56 -7.19 -4.13
C LYS A 49 17.49 -7.33 -5.65
N MET A 50 16.50 -6.68 -6.28
CA MET A 50 16.28 -6.73 -7.72
C MET A 50 16.91 -5.55 -8.47
N ARG A 51 17.50 -4.58 -7.75
CA ARG A 51 18.10 -3.35 -8.29
C ARG A 51 17.17 -2.61 -9.26
N ARG A 52 15.89 -2.48 -8.89
CA ARG A 52 14.88 -1.77 -9.68
C ARG A 52 13.82 -1.14 -8.78
N GLU A 53 13.04 -0.23 -9.36
CA GLU A 53 11.80 0.25 -8.75
C GLU A 53 10.66 -0.76 -9.01
N VAL A 54 9.76 -0.88 -8.04
CA VAL A 54 8.43 -1.49 -8.20
C VAL A 54 7.38 -0.44 -7.84
N ILE A 55 6.27 -0.41 -8.58
CA ILE A 55 5.26 0.63 -8.41
C ILE A 55 4.13 0.08 -7.54
N LEU A 56 3.94 0.72 -6.39
CA LEU A 56 2.83 0.51 -5.46
C LEU A 56 1.69 1.45 -5.84
N ARG A 57 0.48 0.90 -6.03
CA ARG A 57 -0.76 1.68 -5.96
C ARG A 57 -1.37 1.52 -4.58
N VAL A 58 -1.73 2.63 -3.96
CA VAL A 58 -2.53 2.70 -2.73
C VAL A 58 -3.89 3.31 -3.07
N GLU A 59 -4.96 2.71 -2.56
CA GLU A 59 -6.34 3.17 -2.78
C GLU A 59 -7.06 3.46 -1.45
N ALA A 60 -7.65 4.65 -1.38
CA ALA A 60 -8.18 5.28 -0.17
C ALA A 60 -9.66 5.71 -0.33
N GLN A 61 -10.44 4.99 -1.14
CA GLN A 61 -11.82 5.38 -1.51
C GLN A 61 -12.75 5.56 -0.30
N GLU A 62 -12.51 4.81 0.77
CA GLU A 62 -13.35 4.78 1.98
C GLU A 62 -12.50 5.02 3.24
N TYR A 63 -11.42 5.78 3.10
CA TYR A 63 -10.33 5.84 4.07
C TYR A 63 -10.73 6.38 5.45
N ASP A 64 -11.88 7.06 5.55
CA ASP A 64 -12.42 7.43 6.86
C ASP A 64 -12.94 6.22 7.66
N TYR A 65 -13.45 5.19 6.98
CA TYR A 65 -14.08 4.03 7.61
C TYR A 65 -13.24 2.76 7.55
N LEU A 66 -12.42 2.62 6.50
CA LEU A 66 -11.68 1.42 6.20
C LEU A 66 -10.20 1.74 5.95
N PRO A 67 -9.28 0.79 6.17
CA PRO A 67 -7.89 0.98 5.82
C PRO A 67 -7.74 1.11 4.30
N VAL A 68 -6.58 1.63 3.87
CA VAL A 68 -6.22 1.65 2.46
C VAL A 68 -5.94 0.24 1.95
N SER A 69 -6.28 -0.01 0.69
CA SER A 69 -5.82 -1.18 -0.06
C SER A 69 -4.52 -0.85 -0.79
N GLY A 70 -3.76 -1.88 -1.14
CA GLY A 70 -2.58 -1.70 -1.98
C GLY A 70 -2.24 -2.91 -2.82
N TRP A 71 -1.64 -2.64 -3.99
CA TRP A 71 -1.18 -3.68 -4.91
C TRP A 71 -0.06 -3.15 -5.82
N TRP A 72 0.68 -4.06 -6.43
CA TRP A 72 1.72 -3.71 -7.40
C TRP A 72 1.12 -3.45 -8.78
N ILE A 73 1.67 -2.47 -9.50
CA ILE A 73 1.26 -2.13 -10.87
C ILE A 73 2.47 -2.03 -11.80
N ASP A 74 2.23 -2.18 -13.10
CA ASP A 74 3.20 -1.86 -14.14
C ASP A 74 3.24 -0.35 -14.42
N ALA A 75 4.10 0.06 -15.36
CA ALA A 75 4.22 1.47 -15.76
C ALA A 75 2.95 2.06 -16.41
N ASN A 76 2.03 1.21 -16.88
CA ASN A 76 0.75 1.62 -17.46
C ASN A 76 -0.38 1.67 -16.40
N GLY A 77 -0.07 1.32 -15.15
CA GLY A 77 -1.04 1.27 -14.07
C GLY A 77 -1.88 0.00 -14.04
N VAL A 78 -1.48 -1.05 -14.75
CA VAL A 78 -2.14 -2.37 -14.76
C VAL A 78 -1.64 -3.17 -13.57
N PRO A 79 -2.53 -3.82 -12.78
CA PRO A 79 -2.13 -4.70 -11.68
C PRO A 79 -1.15 -5.78 -12.14
N LEU A 80 -0.03 -5.90 -11.43
CA LEU A 80 0.91 -7.00 -11.62
C LEU A 80 0.35 -8.25 -10.94
N LEU A 81 0.41 -9.38 -11.65
CA LEU A 81 -0.09 -10.67 -11.16
C LEU A 81 1.06 -11.64 -10.91
N LYS A 82 0.74 -12.72 -10.19
CA LYS A 82 1.63 -13.87 -10.03
C LYS A 82 2.11 -14.38 -11.39
N GLY A 83 3.40 -14.65 -11.52
CA GLY A 83 4.03 -15.14 -12.76
C GLY A 83 4.53 -14.04 -13.70
N SER A 84 4.29 -12.76 -13.37
CA SER A 84 4.89 -11.63 -14.09
C SER A 84 6.42 -11.50 -13.88
N ARG A 85 7.01 -12.23 -12.91
CA ARG A 85 8.42 -12.08 -12.47
C ARG A 85 8.76 -10.67 -12.03
N GLN A 86 7.73 -9.92 -11.64
CA GLN A 86 7.79 -8.51 -11.32
C GLN A 86 7.27 -8.18 -9.91
N VAL A 87 6.73 -9.18 -9.21
CA VAL A 87 6.09 -8.98 -7.91
C VAL A 87 6.98 -9.45 -6.75
N PRO A 88 7.14 -8.62 -5.71
CA PRO A 88 7.61 -9.06 -4.40
C PRO A 88 6.72 -10.15 -3.82
N HIS A 89 7.33 -11.17 -3.23
CA HIS A 89 6.64 -12.29 -2.57
C HIS A 89 7.34 -12.71 -1.27
N GLY A 90 6.53 -13.17 -0.31
CA GLY A 90 6.96 -13.63 1.01
C GLY A 90 6.71 -12.59 2.09
N MET A 91 6.83 -12.98 3.37
CA MET A 91 6.75 -12.04 4.51
C MET A 91 5.50 -11.14 4.58
N GLY A 92 4.37 -11.56 4.00
CA GLY A 92 3.14 -10.76 3.93
C GLY A 92 2.87 -10.12 2.56
N PHE A 93 3.80 -10.21 1.61
CA PHE A 93 3.55 -9.94 0.20
C PHE A 93 2.87 -11.14 -0.46
N GLN A 94 1.59 -11.00 -0.76
CA GLN A 94 0.75 -12.09 -1.22
C GLN A 94 0.45 -11.93 -2.70
N CYS A 95 0.65 -13.03 -3.43
CA CYS A 95 0.45 -13.09 -4.88
C CYS A 95 -0.63 -14.11 -5.27
N GLU A 96 -1.16 -14.86 -4.31
CA GLU A 96 -2.19 -15.88 -4.53
C GLU A 96 -3.57 -15.31 -4.18
N ASP A 97 -4.58 -15.78 -4.90
CA ASP A 97 -6.00 -15.54 -4.66
C ASP A 97 -6.33 -14.08 -4.34
N GLY A 98 -6.48 -13.28 -5.41
CA GLY A 98 -7.18 -12.01 -5.32
C GLY A 98 -8.50 -12.23 -4.57
N HIS A 99 -8.85 -11.29 -3.71
CA HIS A 99 -10.07 -11.33 -2.90
C HIS A 99 -11.25 -11.90 -3.70
N PRO A 100 -12.07 -12.82 -3.16
CA PRO A 100 -13.07 -13.60 -3.92
C PRO A 100 -14.14 -12.78 -4.69
N HIS A 101 -14.11 -11.45 -4.57
CA HIS A 101 -15.06 -10.52 -5.16
C HIS A 101 -14.42 -9.44 -6.05
N GLU A 102 -13.11 -9.49 -6.31
CA GLU A 102 -12.41 -8.46 -7.07
C GLU A 102 -11.52 -9.03 -8.19
N LEU A 103 -11.14 -8.16 -9.13
CA LEU A 103 -10.16 -8.49 -10.17
C LEU A 103 -8.87 -9.03 -9.53
N PRO A 104 -8.20 -10.00 -10.17
CA PRO A 104 -6.92 -10.51 -9.67
C PRO A 104 -5.94 -9.34 -9.45
N LYS A 105 -5.39 -9.25 -8.24
CA LYS A 105 -4.32 -8.31 -7.86
C LYS A 105 -3.52 -8.90 -6.71
N THR A 106 -2.26 -8.51 -6.56
CA THR A 106 -1.50 -8.79 -5.33
C THR A 106 -2.11 -8.07 -4.14
N TRP A 107 -1.84 -8.54 -2.94
CA TRP A 107 -2.30 -7.91 -1.71
C TRP A 107 -1.27 -8.01 -0.59
N PHE A 108 -1.55 -7.32 0.51
CA PHE A 108 -0.62 -7.08 1.60
C PHE A 108 -1.20 -7.54 2.94
N CYS A 109 -0.59 -8.56 3.53
CA CYS A 109 -0.94 -9.06 4.85
C CYS A 109 -0.12 -8.35 5.96
N PHE A 110 -0.19 -7.02 5.99
CA PHE A 110 0.46 -6.20 7.02
C PHE A 110 -0.58 -5.36 7.78
N GLN A 111 -0.43 -5.25 9.09
CA GLN A 111 -1.35 -4.46 9.92
C GLN A 111 -1.47 -3.02 9.41
N GLY A 112 -2.70 -2.57 9.19
CA GLY A 112 -3.02 -1.23 8.66
C GLY A 112 -3.38 -1.23 7.17
N TRP A 113 -3.11 -2.33 6.45
CA TRP A 113 -3.64 -2.56 5.10
C TRP A 113 -4.99 -3.25 5.16
N ARG A 114 -5.88 -2.94 4.21
CA ARG A 114 -7.26 -3.46 4.19
C ARG A 114 -7.29 -4.98 4.25
N GLU A 115 -6.50 -5.63 3.40
CA GLU A 115 -6.54 -7.08 3.24
C GLU A 115 -6.05 -7.83 4.49
N TYR A 116 -5.20 -7.20 5.32
CA TYR A 116 -4.88 -7.72 6.65
C TYR A 116 -6.11 -7.74 7.56
N HIS A 117 -6.88 -6.64 7.59
CA HIS A 117 -8.05 -6.51 8.46
C HIS A 117 -9.27 -7.31 7.98
N ASP A 118 -9.33 -7.65 6.70
CA ASP A 118 -10.39 -8.51 6.14
C ASP A 118 -10.09 -10.00 6.33
N HIS A 119 -8.84 -10.37 6.60
CA HIS A 119 -8.46 -11.77 6.82
C HIS A 119 -8.98 -12.28 8.18
N SER A 120 -9.63 -13.45 8.17
CA SER A 120 -10.26 -14.04 9.36
C SER A 120 -9.29 -14.29 10.52
N GLY A 121 -8.00 -14.51 10.23
CA GLY A 121 -6.95 -14.69 11.24
C GLY A 121 -6.49 -13.40 11.94
N HIS A 122 -7.00 -12.22 11.58
CA HIS A 122 -6.49 -10.92 12.04
C HIS A 122 -7.55 -9.99 12.65
N GLN A 123 -8.71 -10.54 13.01
CA GLN A 123 -9.86 -9.79 13.56
C GLN A 123 -9.66 -9.23 14.98
N ASN A 124 -8.49 -9.41 15.59
CA ASN A 124 -8.24 -9.05 16.99
C ASN A 124 -7.99 -7.55 17.19
N ILE A 125 -7.58 -6.81 16.15
CA ILE A 125 -7.27 -5.38 16.24
C ILE A 125 -8.12 -4.63 15.21
N PRO A 126 -9.24 -4.00 15.62
CA PRO A 126 -10.08 -3.24 14.71
C PRO A 126 -9.32 -2.06 14.09
N TRP A 127 -9.57 -1.76 12.81
CA TRP A 127 -9.01 -0.56 12.18
C TRP A 127 -9.28 0.71 13.00
N SER A 128 -10.50 0.86 13.52
CA SER A 128 -10.94 2.02 14.29
C SER A 128 -10.10 2.31 15.54
N SER A 129 -9.41 1.30 16.11
CA SER A 129 -8.57 1.49 17.29
C SER A 129 -7.16 2.00 16.96
N ILE A 130 -6.71 1.85 15.71
CA ILE A 130 -5.34 2.16 15.29
C ILE A 130 -5.25 3.27 14.23
N MET A 131 -6.37 3.61 13.58
CA MET A 131 -6.44 4.49 12.41
C MET A 131 -5.84 5.91 12.60
N LEU A 132 -5.69 6.37 13.84
CA LEU A 132 -5.15 7.69 14.17
C LEU A 132 -3.63 7.69 14.39
N GLU A 133 -3.02 6.51 14.58
CA GLU A 133 -1.57 6.41 14.81
C GLU A 133 -0.78 6.77 13.55
N PRO A 134 0.29 7.60 13.65
CA PRO A 134 1.06 8.04 12.48
C PRO A 134 1.62 6.90 11.62
N LYS A 135 2.04 5.79 12.23
CA LYS A 135 2.60 4.63 11.52
C LYS A 135 1.58 3.91 10.62
N PHE A 136 0.28 4.10 10.87
CA PHE A 136 -0.80 3.51 10.08
C PHE A 136 -1.47 4.52 9.14
N ARG A 137 -0.93 5.73 9.04
CA ARG A 137 -1.28 6.68 7.97
C ARG A 137 -0.61 6.27 6.66
N ILE A 138 -1.10 6.77 5.53
CA ILE A 138 -0.60 6.43 4.19
C ILE A 138 0.94 6.49 4.10
N SER A 139 1.56 7.58 4.56
CA SER A 139 3.01 7.73 4.56
C SER A 139 3.74 6.68 5.41
N GLY A 140 3.22 6.37 6.60
CA GLY A 140 3.77 5.34 7.48
C GLY A 140 3.64 3.93 6.89
N LEU A 141 2.49 3.62 6.27
CA LEU A 141 2.27 2.33 5.59
C LEU A 141 3.21 2.15 4.39
N ILE A 142 3.45 3.21 3.61
CA ILE A 142 4.41 3.18 2.50
C ILE A 142 5.84 2.98 3.02
N GLN A 143 6.23 3.63 4.13
CA GLN A 143 7.54 3.42 4.76
C GLN A 143 7.71 1.99 5.30
N GLN A 144 6.66 1.44 5.93
CA GLN A 144 6.63 0.05 6.37
C GLN A 144 6.86 -0.88 5.18
N LEU A 145 6.07 -0.75 4.10
CA LEU A 145 6.23 -1.60 2.92
C LEU A 145 7.61 -1.46 2.29
N ASN A 146 8.18 -0.25 2.20
CA ASN A 146 9.54 -0.06 1.68
C ASN A 146 10.59 -0.77 2.53
N THR A 147 10.43 -0.74 3.85
CA THR A 147 11.31 -1.46 4.79
C THR A 147 11.17 -2.97 4.61
N ASP A 148 9.93 -3.46 4.57
CA ASP A 148 9.62 -4.88 4.48
C ASP A 148 10.00 -5.47 3.12
N LEU A 149 9.78 -4.74 2.03
CA LEU A 149 10.21 -5.08 0.66
C LEU A 149 11.70 -5.37 0.57
N ASN A 150 12.49 -4.71 1.40
CA ASN A 150 13.94 -4.77 1.38
C ASN A 150 14.53 -5.73 2.43
N ARG A 151 13.70 -6.55 3.08
CA ARG A 151 14.15 -7.69 3.88
C ARG A 151 14.71 -8.81 3.00
N SER A 152 15.63 -9.61 3.55
CA SER A 152 16.36 -10.63 2.78
C SER A 152 15.46 -11.78 2.30
N GLU A 153 14.40 -12.05 3.06
CA GLU A 153 13.41 -13.11 2.84
C GLU A 153 12.44 -12.80 1.69
N VAL A 154 12.34 -11.54 1.24
CA VAL A 154 11.47 -11.15 0.11
C VAL A 154 12.11 -11.61 -1.19
N ASN A 155 11.34 -12.33 -2.00
CA ASN A 155 11.77 -12.91 -3.28
C ASN A 155 10.93 -12.37 -4.43
N VAL A 156 11.35 -12.68 -5.66
CA VAL A 156 10.57 -12.42 -6.88
C VAL A 156 9.83 -13.69 -7.29
N ILE A 157 8.58 -13.53 -7.74
CA ILE A 157 7.77 -14.58 -8.38
C ILE A 157 7.33 -14.13 -9.76
#